data_AF-A0AAV0ITG4-F1
#
_entry.id   AF-A0AAV0ITG4-F1
#
_cell.length_a   1.000
_cell.length_b   1.000
_cell.length_c   1.000
_cell.angle_alpha   90.00
_cell.angle_beta   90.00
_cell.angle_gamma   90.00
#
_symmetry.space_group_name_H-M   'P 1'
#
loop_
_entity.id
_entity.type
_entity.pdbx_description
1 polymer ?
#
loop_
_entity_poly.entity_id
_entity_poly.type
_entity_poly.pdbx_seq_one_letter_code
_entity_poly.pdbx_strand_id
1 'polypeptide(L)' 'MGRCEGAFTCNLGVCSITRAELKGAAEGLELAWHKGYRKVELNLDSSTTINIIKT' A
#
# COMPACT_ATOMS: atom_id res chain seq x y z
N MET A 1 -6.88 18.95 8.05
CA MET A 1 -5.99 18.23 7.12
C MET A 1 -5.14 17.25 7.91
N GLY A 2 -4.98 16.01 7.45
CA GLY A 2 -4.10 15.03 8.09
C GLY A 2 -2.61 15.35 7.90
N ARG A 3 -1.76 14.74 8.72
CA ARG A 3 -0.29 14.83 8.62
C ARG A 3 0.25 13.62 7.85
N CYS A 4 1.17 13.83 6.92
CA CYS A 4 1.93 12.73 6.31
C CYS A 4 2.92 12.16 7.34
N GLU A 5 2.75 10.88 7.65
CA GLU A 5 3.57 10.16 8.63
C GLU A 5 4.77 9.46 7.99
N GLY A 6 4.76 9.26 6.66
CA GLY A 6 5.86 8.68 5.90
C GLY A 6 5.51 8.49 4.44
N ALA A 7 6.52 8.16 3.65
CA ALA A 7 6.40 7.82 2.24
C ALA A 7 7.37 6.68 1.90
N PHE A 8 7.03 5.87 0.90
CA PHE A 8 7.84 4.75 0.44
C PHE A 8 7.99 4.81 -1.08
N THR A 9 9.17 4.49 -1.58
CA THR A 9 9.44 4.32 -3.01
C THR A 9 10.47 3.21 -3.20
N CYS A 10 10.32 2.41 -4.26
CA CYS A 10 11.28 1.41 -4.63
C CYS A 10 11.28 1.16 -6.14
N ASN A 11 12.41 0.69 -6.68
CA ASN A 11 12.49 0.23 -8.05
C ASN A 11 12.25 -1.28 -8.08
N LEU A 12 11.15 -1.70 -8.72
CA LEU A 12 10.75 -3.11 -8.82
C LEU A 12 11.30 -3.81 -10.07
N GLY A 13 12.06 -3.10 -10.90
CA GLY A 13 12.50 -3.58 -12.21
C GLY A 13 11.31 -3.87 -13.14
N VAL A 14 11.48 -4.87 -14.02
CA VAL A 14 10.39 -5.35 -14.89
C VAL A 14 9.39 -6.12 -14.03
N CYS A 15 8.20 -5.56 -13.86
CA CYS A 15 7.11 -6.20 -13.13
C CYS A 15 5.74 -5.78 -13.69
N SER A 16 4.68 -6.48 -13.28
CA SER A 16 3.31 -6.10 -13.61
C SER A 16 2.83 -4.95 -12.71
N ILE A 17 1.89 -4.16 -13.23
CA ILE A 17 1.25 -3.05 -12.50
C ILE A 17 0.62 -3.58 -11.20
N THR A 18 -0.10 -4.70 -11.26
CA THR A 18 -0.72 -5.32 -10.07
C THR A 18 0.31 -5.71 -9.01
N ARG A 19 1.50 -6.20 -9.40
CA ARG A 19 2.56 -6.53 -8.44
C ARG A 19 3.12 -5.27 -7.78
N ALA A 20 3.27 -4.19 -8.54
CA ALA A 20 3.73 -2.90 -8.00
C ALA A 20 2.74 -2.33 -6.99
N GLU A 21 1.45 -2.33 -7.34
CA GLU A 21 0.35 -1.91 -6.48
C GLU A 21 0.30 -2.71 -5.17
N LEU A 22 0.32 -4.05 -5.24
CA LEU A 22 0.32 -4.91 -4.05
C LEU A 22 1.53 -4.69 -3.16
N LYS A 23 2.72 -4.45 -3.75
CA LYS A 23 3.92 -4.14 -2.98
C LYS A 23 3.79 -2.80 -2.27
N GLY A 24 3.29 -1.76 -2.94
CA GLY A 24 3.02 -0.46 -2.31
C GLY A 24 2.01 -0.56 -1.16
N ALA A 25 0.93 -1.33 -1.35
CA ALA A 25 -0.06 -1.59 -0.32
C ALA A 25 0.55 -2.30 0.92
N ALA A 26 1.33 -3.35 0.71
CA ALA A 26 1.97 -4.11 1.79
C ALA A 26 2.93 -3.25 2.61
N GLU A 27 3.81 -2.49 1.95
CA GLU A 27 4.78 -1.60 2.60
C GLU A 27 4.10 -0.46 3.37
N GLY A 28 3.04 0.12 2.79
CA GLY A 28 2.24 1.14 3.47
C GLY A 28 1.56 0.63 4.75
N LEU A 29 1.01 -0.59 4.69
CA LEU A 29 0.41 -1.26 5.85
C LEU A 29 1.45 -1.64 6.91
N GLU A 30 2.60 -2.16 6.51
CA GLU A 30 3.72 -2.49 7.41
C GLU A 30 4.24 -1.23 8.13
N LEU A 31 4.43 -0.13 7.40
CA LEU A 31 4.79 1.16 7.98
C LEU A 31 3.76 1.63 9.01
N ALA A 32 2.47 1.55 8.67
CA ALA A 32 1.40 1.94 9.58
C ALA A 32 1.39 1.06 10.84
N TRP A 33 1.62 -0.25 10.66
CA TRP A 33 1.70 -1.22 11.74
C TRP A 33 2.87 -0.94 12.70
N HIS A 34 4.05 -0.62 12.17
CA HIS A 34 5.23 -0.27 12.98
C HIS A 34 5.04 1.05 13.74
N LYS A 35 4.26 1.99 13.21
CA LYS A 35 3.89 3.22 13.90
C LYS A 35 2.78 3.05 14.95
N GLY A 36 2.24 1.85 15.11
CA GLY A 36 1.20 1.53 16.10
C GLY A 36 -0.23 1.80 15.61
N TYR A 37 -0.43 2.13 14.33
CA TYR A 37 -1.77 2.23 13.76
C TYR A 37 -2.33 0.82 13.52
N ARG A 38 -3.48 0.52 14.12
CA ARG A 38 -4.15 -0.80 14.03
C ARG A 38 -5.48 -0.77 13.27
N LYS A 39 -6.05 0.41 13.07
CA LYS A 39 -7.28 0.63 12.31
C LYS A 39 -7.00 1.70 11.27
N VAL A 40 -6.81 1.27 10.03
CA VAL A 40 -6.40 2.15 8.92
C VAL A 40 -7.35 1.98 7.74
N GLU A 41 -7.53 3.04 6.97
CA GLU A 41 -8.19 3.00 5.68
C GLU A 41 -7.11 2.98 4.60
N LEU A 42 -7.12 1.94 3.76
CA LEU A 42 -6.20 1.83 2.63
C LEU A 42 -6.93 2.29 1.36
N ASN A 43 -6.40 3.34 0.73
CA ASN A 43 -6.87 3.86 -0.55
C ASN A 43 -5.88 3.44 -1.64
N LEU A 44 -6.37 2.74 -2.66
CA LEU A 44 -5.62 2.31 -3.85
C LEU A 44 -6.33 2.82 -5.10
N ASP A 45 -5.57 3.12 -6.15
CA ASP A 45 -6.12 3.59 -7.43
C ASP A 45 -6.49 2.44 -8.38
N SER A 46 -6.08 1.20 -8.08
CA SER A 46 -6.36 0.01 -8.88
C SER A 46 -7.52 -0.84 -8.33
N SER A 47 -8.64 -0.85 -9.04
CA SER A 47 -9.79 -1.72 -8.74
C SER A 47 -9.43 -3.21 -8.77
N THR A 48 -8.53 -3.62 -9.67
CA THR A 48 -8.00 -4.99 -9.73
C THR A 48 -7.30 -5.37 -8.43
N THR A 49 -6.41 -4.52 -7.93
CA THR A 49 -5.69 -4.76 -6.67
C THR A 49 -6.65 -4.82 -5.49
N ILE A 50 -7.62 -3.89 -5.42
CA ILE A 50 -8.66 -3.89 -4.38
C ILE A 50 -9.44 -5.22 -4.38
N ASN A 51 -9.82 -5.72 -5.54
CA ASN A 51 -10.56 -6.97 -5.65
C ASN A 51 -9.73 -8.17 -5.17
N ILE A 52 -8.43 -8.20 -5.48
CA ILE A 52 -7.53 -9.25 -5.01
C ILE A 52 -7.43 -9.25 -3.48
N ILE A 53 -7.29 -8.09 -2.84
CA ILE A 53 -7.14 -7.98 -1.37
C ILE A 53 -8.43 -8.32 -0.63
N LYS A 54 -9.59 -8.05 -1.24
CA LYS A 54 -10.91 -8.31 -0.63
C LYS A 54 -11.36 -9.77 -0.75
N THR A 55 -10.64 -10.60 -1.50
CA THR A 55 -10.96 -12.02 -1.67
C THR A 55 -10.39 -12.83 -0.51
#